data_AF-A0A7C1PR11-F1
#
_entry.id   AF-A0A7C1PR11-F1
#
_cell.length_a   1.000
_cell.length_b   1.000
_cell.length_c   1.000
_cell.angle_alpha   90.00
_cell.angle_beta   90.00
_cell.angle_gamma   90.00
#
_symmetry.space_group_name_H-M   'P 1'
#
loop_
_entity.id
_entity.type
_entity.pdbx_description
1 polymer ?
#
loop_
_entity_poly.entity_id
_entity_poly.type
_entity_poly.pdbx_seq_one_letter_code
_entity_poly.pdbx_strand_id
1 'polypeptide(L)'
;MSNKKIHIRGQLNRLTDELIDNIINTSDREILKEVEEDYDDPSFVANRVREILKKSQIKAGKNRLQSAKEELKKLKNKDQKGAGITSSFKEALSKFLRENPEFSNELTFAARNRKEVTEEDAKGILEDLEELKNIQQQKDD
;
A
#
# COMPACT_ATOMS: atom_id res chain seq x y z
N MET A 1 26.08 36.46 29.09
CA MET A 1 24.95 36.17 28.15
C MET A 1 24.50 34.71 28.14
N SER A 2 25.41 33.72 28.15
CA SER A 2 25.05 32.29 28.03
C SER A 2 24.28 31.73 29.25
N ASN A 3 24.72 32.07 30.47
CA ASN A 3 24.14 31.54 31.71
C ASN A 3 22.67 31.99 31.94
N LYS A 4 22.33 33.23 31.55
CA LYS A 4 20.96 33.76 31.59
C LYS A 4 20.02 33.03 30.61
N LYS A 5 20.51 32.65 29.43
CA LYS A 5 19.72 31.87 28.45
C LYS A 5 19.44 30.45 28.92
N ILE A 6 20.40 29.81 29.60
CA ILE A 6 20.23 28.48 30.20
C ILE A 6 19.17 28.54 31.32
N HIS A 7 19.21 29.56 32.16
CA HIS A 7 18.24 29.77 33.24
C HIS A 7 16.81 29.98 32.70
N ILE A 8 16.63 30.82 31.67
CA ILE A 8 15.32 31.07 31.04
C ILE A 8 14.73 29.78 30.45
N ARG A 9 15.54 28.97 29.76
CA ARG A 9 15.08 27.67 29.24
C ARG A 9 14.68 26.71 30.36
N GLY A 10 15.44 26.67 31.44
CA GLY A 10 15.08 25.87 32.62
C GLY A 10 13.77 26.30 33.26
N GLN A 11 13.50 27.61 33.34
CA GLN A 11 12.22 28.15 33.84
C GLN A 11 11.06 27.80 32.91
N LEU A 12 11.27 27.89 31.60
CA LEU A 12 10.25 27.56 30.60
C LEU A 12 9.87 26.07 30.63
N ASN A 13 10.85 25.20 30.81
CA ASN A 13 10.60 23.77 30.95
C ASN A 13 9.78 23.46 32.20
N ARG A 14 10.14 24.05 33.36
CA ARG A 14 9.36 23.87 34.60
C ARG A 14 7.93 24.35 34.46
N LEU A 15 7.73 25.50 33.82
CA LEU A 15 6.38 26.01 33.54
C LEU A 15 5.63 25.07 32.60
N THR A 16 6.30 24.50 31.60
CA THR A 16 5.69 23.53 30.67
C THR A 16 5.27 22.28 31.41
N ASP A 17 6.13 21.74 32.28
CA ASP A 17 5.84 20.55 33.10
C ASP A 17 4.67 20.82 34.04
N GLU A 18 4.65 21.97 34.73
CA GLU A 18 3.55 22.37 35.63
C GLU A 18 2.23 22.55 34.88
N LEU A 19 2.25 23.12 33.67
CA LEU A 19 1.05 23.24 32.83
C LEU A 19 0.55 21.87 32.34
N ILE A 20 1.46 20.97 31.97
CA ILE A 20 1.10 19.60 31.59
C ILE A 20 0.47 18.88 32.77
N ASP A 21 1.09 18.96 33.94
CA ASP A 21 0.57 18.35 35.16
C ASP A 21 -0.78 18.93 35.55
N ASN A 22 -0.98 20.24 35.39
CA ASN A 22 -2.27 20.86 35.62
C ASN A 22 -3.34 20.26 34.69
N ILE A 23 -3.09 20.27 33.38
CA ILE A 23 -4.03 19.73 32.36
C ILE A 23 -4.37 18.26 32.61
N ILE A 24 -3.39 17.44 33.01
CA ILE A 24 -3.61 16.01 33.28
C ILE A 24 -4.43 15.79 34.55
N ASN A 25 -4.26 16.65 35.56
CA ASN A 25 -4.94 16.53 36.84
C ASN A 25 -6.26 17.29 36.91
N THR A 26 -6.59 18.14 35.93
CA THR A 26 -7.87 18.82 35.83
C THR A 26 -8.99 17.78 35.73
N SER A 27 -10.01 17.90 36.58
CA SER A 27 -11.14 16.98 36.55
C SER A 27 -12.05 17.27 35.35
N ASP A 28 -12.74 16.24 34.82
CA ASP A 28 -13.75 16.41 33.76
C ASP A 28 -14.80 17.48 34.09
N ARG A 29 -15.15 17.61 35.38
CA ARG A 29 -16.10 18.62 35.86
C ARG A 29 -15.56 20.05 35.70
N GLU A 30 -14.29 20.27 36.02
CA GLU A 30 -13.64 21.56 35.86
C GLU A 30 -13.48 21.90 34.37
N ILE A 31 -13.09 20.92 33.55
CA ILE A 31 -13.00 21.08 32.09
C ILE A 31 -14.36 21.47 31.51
N LEU A 32 -15.44 20.79 31.90
CA LEU A 32 -16.79 21.12 31.40
C LEU A 32 -17.23 22.51 31.84
N LYS A 33 -16.94 22.90 33.08
CA LYS A 33 -17.27 24.23 33.61
C LYS A 33 -16.52 25.34 32.88
N GLU A 34 -15.23 25.18 32.61
CA GLU A 34 -14.44 26.13 31.81
C GLU A 34 -14.97 26.25 30.39
N VAL A 35 -15.36 25.13 29.76
CA VAL A 35 -15.93 25.15 28.41
C VAL A 35 -17.32 25.78 28.36
N GLU A 36 -18.15 25.57 29.39
CA GLU A 36 -19.42 26.28 29.53
C GLU A 36 -19.20 27.79 29.70
N GLU A 37 -18.20 28.21 30.48
CA GLU A 37 -17.88 29.63 30.69
C GLU A 37 -17.32 30.33 29.44
N ASP A 38 -16.47 29.65 28.66
CA ASP A 38 -15.80 30.23 27.49
C ASP A 38 -16.57 30.07 26.17
N TYR A 39 -17.40 29.03 26.05
CA TYR A 39 -18.01 28.62 24.77
C TYR A 39 -19.50 28.28 24.83
N ASP A 40 -20.16 28.45 25.98
CA ASP A 40 -21.58 28.15 26.28
C ASP A 40 -22.01 26.67 26.13
N ASP A 41 -21.57 25.96 25.09
CA ASP A 41 -21.95 24.57 24.79
C ASP A 41 -20.74 23.63 24.65
N PRO A 42 -20.48 22.76 25.64
CA PRO A 42 -19.46 21.71 25.57
C PRO A 42 -19.62 20.75 24.39
N SER A 43 -20.85 20.56 23.89
CA SER A 43 -21.14 19.70 22.75
C SER A 43 -20.51 20.24 21.47
N PHE A 44 -20.46 21.57 21.30
CA PHE A 44 -19.82 22.21 20.16
C PHE A 44 -18.33 21.86 20.06
N VAL A 45 -17.59 21.99 21.17
CA VAL A 45 -16.16 21.68 21.23
C VAL A 45 -15.93 20.18 21.01
N ALA A 46 -16.72 19.32 21.64
CA ALA A 46 -16.64 17.87 21.45
C ALA A 46 -16.89 17.45 19.99
N ASN A 47 -17.85 18.09 19.32
CA ASN A 47 -18.14 17.84 17.91
C ASN A 47 -16.98 18.29 17.01
N ARG A 48 -16.38 19.45 17.29
CA ARG A 48 -15.22 19.95 16.56
C ARG A 48 -14.03 19.00 16.65
N VAL A 49 -13.73 18.47 17.85
CA VAL A 49 -12.67 17.49 18.05
C VAL A 49 -12.96 16.19 17.29
N ARG A 50 -14.21 15.70 17.35
CA ARG A 50 -14.63 14.51 16.58
C ARG A 50 -14.41 14.69 15.08
N GLU A 51 -14.74 15.85 14.52
CA GLU A 51 -14.52 16.13 13.10
C GLU A 51 -13.04 16.15 12.71
N ILE A 52 -12.16 16.68 13.57
CA ILE A 52 -10.71 16.64 13.38
C ILE A 52 -10.20 15.20 13.39
N LEU A 53 -10.67 14.38 14.34
CA LEU A 53 -10.29 12.97 14.43
C LEU A 53 -10.76 12.17 13.21
N LYS A 54 -12.01 12.35 12.75
CA LYS A 54 -12.53 11.71 11.53
C LYS A 54 -11.66 12.03 10.31
N LYS A 55 -11.33 13.31 10.11
CA LYS A 55 -10.45 13.74 9.00
C LYS A 55 -9.07 13.09 9.09
N SER A 56 -8.52 12.99 10.30
CA SER A 56 -7.22 12.39 10.56
C SER A 56 -7.22 10.88 10.29
N GLN A 57 -8.28 10.16 10.69
CA GLN A 57 -8.46 8.74 10.40
C GLN A 57 -8.50 8.47 8.90
N ILE A 58 -9.27 9.26 8.14
CA ILE A 58 -9.34 9.15 6.67
C ILE A 58 -7.96 9.36 6.06
N LYS A 59 -7.22 10.39 6.51
CA LYS A 59 -5.86 10.68 6.01
C LYS A 59 -4.89 9.52 6.32
N ALA A 60 -4.93 9.00 7.54
CA ALA A 60 -4.10 7.86 7.94
C ALA A 60 -4.42 6.61 7.10
N GLY A 61 -5.71 6.34 6.84
CA GLY A 61 -6.15 5.25 5.97
C GLY A 61 -5.64 5.40 4.54
N LYS A 62 -5.74 6.61 3.96
CA LYS A 62 -5.19 6.91 2.63
C LYS A 62 -3.68 6.67 2.56
N ASN A 63 -2.95 7.13 3.56
CA ASN A 63 -1.50 6.94 3.63
C ASN A 63 -1.13 5.45 3.70
N ARG A 64 -1.80 4.66 4.57
CA ARG A 64 -1.59 3.21 4.65
C ARG A 64 -1.86 2.51 3.33
N LEU A 65 -2.97 2.86 2.67
CA LEU A 65 -3.31 2.30 1.37
C LEU A 65 -2.26 2.65 0.31
N GLN A 66 -1.77 3.89 0.29
CA GLN A 66 -0.73 4.32 -0.63
C GLN A 66 0.57 3.55 -0.39
N SER A 67 1.03 3.43 0.85
CA SER A 67 2.22 2.64 1.19
C SER A 67 2.08 1.18 0.76
N ALA A 68 0.94 0.55 1.03
CA ALA A 68 0.67 -0.82 0.59
C ALA A 68 0.71 -0.96 -0.95
N LYS A 69 0.15 0.00 -1.70
CA LYS A 69 0.22 0.01 -3.17
C LYS A 69 1.65 0.14 -3.68
N GLU A 70 2.45 0.98 -3.04
CA GLU A 70 3.86 1.16 -3.39
C GLU A 70 4.68 -0.11 -3.13
N GLU A 71 4.42 -0.79 -2.01
CA GLU A 71 5.03 -2.09 -1.69
C GLU A 71 4.63 -3.18 -2.70
N LEU A 72 3.35 -3.27 -3.05
CA LEU A 72 2.89 -4.21 -4.07
C LEU A 72 3.56 -3.96 -5.42
N LYS A 73 3.72 -2.69 -5.82
CA LYS A 73 4.42 -2.32 -7.06
C LYS A 73 5.91 -2.73 -7.00
N LYS A 74 6.56 -2.59 -5.86
CA LYS A 74 7.95 -3.03 -5.66
C LYS A 74 8.07 -4.55 -5.76
N LEU A 75 7.13 -5.31 -5.20
CA LEU A 75 7.10 -6.77 -5.31
C LEU A 75 6.91 -7.21 -6.76
N LYS A 76 5.92 -6.68 -7.47
CA LYS A 76 5.73 -6.95 -8.92
C LYS A 76 7.00 -6.67 -9.74
N ASN A 77 7.68 -5.56 -9.46
CA ASN A 77 8.93 -5.22 -10.15
C ASN A 77 10.12 -6.11 -9.74
N LYS A 78 10.09 -6.72 -8.55
CA LYS A 78 11.13 -7.62 -8.06
C LYS A 78 10.96 -9.02 -8.65
N ASP A 79 9.73 -9.49 -8.80
CA ASP A 79 9.41 -10.73 -9.51
C ASP A 79 9.80 -10.61 -10.99
N GLN A 80 9.63 -9.43 -11.61
CA GLN A 80 10.11 -9.15 -12.96
C GLN A 80 11.65 -9.08 -13.09
N LYS A 81 12.36 -8.69 -12.03
CA LYS A 81 13.84 -8.63 -12.02
C LYS A 81 14.52 -9.96 -11.69
N GLY A 82 13.76 -10.96 -11.22
CA GLY A 82 14.24 -12.33 -11.00
C GLY A 82 14.28 -13.18 -12.27
N ALA A 83 13.53 -12.81 -13.31
CA ALA A 83 13.58 -13.45 -14.63
C ALA A 83 14.74 -12.88 -15.47
N GLY A 84 15.96 -13.03 -14.97
CA GLY A 84 17.20 -12.74 -15.69
C GLY A 84 17.51 -13.76 -16.78
N ILE A 85 16.56 -14.00 -17.70
CA ILE A 85 16.78 -14.45 -19.07
C ILE A 85 15.72 -13.70 -19.87
N THR A 86 16.09 -12.57 -20.47
CA THR A 86 15.23 -11.79 -21.36
C THR A 86 15.06 -12.55 -22.69
N SER A 87 14.44 -13.72 -22.63
CA SER A 87 13.76 -14.32 -23.78
C SER A 87 12.45 -13.56 -23.89
N SER A 88 12.17 -12.96 -25.04
CA SER A 88 10.83 -12.42 -25.32
C SER A 88 9.77 -13.49 -25.01
N PHE A 89 8.56 -13.09 -24.60
CA PHE A 89 7.48 -14.07 -24.37
C PHE A 89 7.18 -14.85 -25.65
N LYS A 90 7.41 -14.23 -26.81
CA LYS A 90 7.39 -14.89 -28.12
C LYS A 90 8.44 -16.00 -28.24
N GLU A 91 9.67 -15.79 -27.80
CA GLU A 91 10.72 -16.81 -27.79
C GLU A 91 10.42 -17.93 -26.78
N ALA A 92 9.88 -17.59 -25.61
CA ALA A 92 9.46 -18.59 -24.62
C ALA A 92 8.33 -19.47 -25.17
N LEU A 93 7.31 -18.86 -25.79
CA LEU A 93 6.22 -19.56 -26.47
C LEU A 93 6.74 -20.43 -27.62
N SER A 94 7.73 -19.93 -28.36
CA SER A 94 8.38 -20.70 -29.44
C SER A 94 9.08 -21.95 -28.94
N LYS A 95 9.77 -21.83 -27.80
CA LYS A 95 10.49 -22.92 -27.19
C LYS A 95 9.50 -23.96 -26.66
N PHE A 96 8.45 -23.51 -25.97
CA PHE A 96 7.39 -24.38 -25.48
C PHE A 96 6.73 -25.19 -26.60
N LEU A 97 6.35 -24.57 -27.71
CA LEU A 97 5.73 -25.26 -28.85
C LEU A 97 6.67 -26.23 -29.57
N ARG A 98 8.00 -26.01 -29.51
CA ARG A 98 8.98 -26.97 -30.03
C ARG A 98 9.12 -28.19 -29.13
N GLU A 99 9.05 -27.99 -27.83
CA GLU A 99 9.17 -29.04 -26.82
C GLU A 99 7.86 -29.85 -26.68
N ASN A 100 6.71 -29.26 -27.04
CA ASN A 100 5.37 -29.83 -26.85
C ASN A 100 4.54 -29.64 -28.14
N PRO A 101 4.84 -30.38 -29.23
CA PRO A 101 4.24 -30.19 -30.55
C PRO A 101 2.73 -30.45 -30.61
N GLU A 102 2.19 -31.23 -29.67
CA GLU A 102 0.76 -31.54 -29.52
C GLU A 102 -0.10 -30.28 -29.35
N PHE A 103 0.41 -29.27 -28.64
CA PHE A 103 -0.27 -28.00 -28.43
C PHE A 103 -0.24 -27.08 -29.64
N SER A 104 0.56 -27.40 -30.68
CA SER A 104 0.65 -26.56 -31.88
C SER A 104 -0.66 -26.51 -32.68
N ASN A 105 -1.53 -27.50 -32.52
CA ASN A 105 -2.83 -27.59 -33.19
C ASN A 105 -3.96 -26.89 -32.42
N GLU A 106 -3.75 -26.62 -31.13
CA GLU A 106 -4.72 -25.94 -30.27
C GLU A 106 -4.68 -24.41 -30.42
N LEU A 107 -3.64 -23.90 -31.10
CA LEU A 107 -3.47 -22.48 -31.38
C LEU A 107 -4.17 -22.03 -32.66
N THR A 108 -4.70 -20.80 -32.63
CA THR A 108 -5.21 -20.13 -33.82
C THR A 108 -4.09 -19.91 -34.86
N PHE A 109 -4.45 -19.92 -36.15
CA PHE A 109 -3.47 -19.80 -37.25
C PHE A 109 -2.57 -18.55 -37.15
N ALA A 110 -3.11 -17.45 -36.58
CA ALA A 110 -2.36 -16.22 -36.31
C ALA A 110 -1.33 -16.38 -35.19
N ALA A 111 -1.70 -17.04 -34.09
CA ALA A 111 -0.79 -17.36 -32.98
C ALA A 111 0.34 -18.30 -33.43
N ARG A 112 0.02 -19.26 -34.29
CA ARG A 112 1.00 -20.19 -34.87
C ARG A 112 2.06 -19.50 -35.76
N ASN A 113 1.65 -18.49 -36.52
CA ASN A 113 2.51 -17.80 -37.50
C ASN A 113 3.15 -16.50 -37.00
N ARG A 114 2.89 -16.10 -35.74
CA ARG A 114 3.54 -14.97 -35.02
C ARG A 114 3.45 -13.59 -35.68
N LYS A 115 2.69 -13.44 -36.77
CA LYS A 115 2.65 -12.20 -37.55
C LYS A 115 1.89 -11.07 -36.86
N GLU A 116 1.04 -11.38 -35.88
CA GLU A 116 0.13 -10.39 -35.26
C GLU A 116 0.05 -10.48 -33.73
N VAL A 117 0.83 -11.36 -33.09
CA VAL A 117 0.78 -11.55 -31.63
C VAL A 117 1.63 -10.47 -30.96
N THR A 118 1.07 -9.71 -30.02
CA THR A 118 1.85 -8.77 -29.18
C THR A 118 2.65 -9.52 -28.10
N GLU A 119 3.53 -8.84 -27.36
CA GLU A 119 4.24 -9.50 -26.23
C GLU A 119 3.26 -9.86 -25.11
N GLU A 120 2.26 -9.01 -24.85
CA GLU A 120 1.19 -9.28 -23.89
C GLU A 120 0.33 -10.49 -24.32
N ASP A 121 -0.03 -10.58 -25.61
CA ASP A 121 -0.78 -11.73 -26.13
C ASP A 121 0.05 -13.02 -26.04
N ALA A 122 1.35 -12.96 -26.36
CA ALA A 122 2.24 -14.12 -26.27
C ALA A 122 2.39 -14.63 -24.83
N LYS A 123 2.38 -13.71 -23.85
CA LYS A 123 2.39 -14.04 -22.43
C LYS A 123 1.10 -14.74 -22.00
N GLY A 124 -0.07 -14.21 -22.38
CA GLY A 124 -1.36 -14.82 -22.05
C GLY A 124 -1.49 -16.24 -22.64
N ILE A 125 -1.10 -16.40 -23.91
CA ILE A 125 -1.11 -17.71 -24.57
C ILE A 125 -0.17 -18.70 -23.88
N LEU A 126 1.02 -18.25 -23.43
CA LEU A 126 1.96 -19.11 -22.72
C LEU A 126 1.37 -19.58 -21.37
N GLU A 127 0.75 -18.68 -20.63
CA GLU A 127 0.13 -18.99 -19.33
C GLU A 127 -0.99 -20.03 -19.49
N ASP A 128 -1.85 -19.87 -20.51
CA ASP A 128 -2.93 -20.83 -20.80
C ASP A 128 -2.39 -22.21 -21.20
N LEU A 129 -1.32 -22.26 -22.00
CA LEU A 129 -0.71 -23.52 -22.43
C LEU A 129 0.01 -24.27 -21.30
N GLU A 130 0.64 -23.55 -20.37
CA GLU A 130 1.23 -24.16 -19.18
C GLU A 130 0.15 -24.74 -18.26
N GLU A 131 -0.99 -24.06 -18.12
CA GLU A 131 -2.14 -24.56 -17.37
C GLU A 131 -2.69 -25.85 -18.00
N LEU A 132 -2.88 -25.88 -19.33
CA LEU A 132 -3.33 -27.08 -20.04
C LEU A 132 -2.36 -28.26 -19.90
N LYS A 133 -1.05 -28.01 -19.95
CA LYS A 133 -0.03 -29.04 -19.74
C LYS A 133 -0.12 -29.66 -18.35
N ASN A 134 -0.30 -28.84 -17.31
CA ASN A 134 -0.44 -29.33 -15.94
C ASN A 134 -1.71 -30.17 -15.77
N ILE A 135 -2.81 -29.80 -16.44
CA ILE A 135 -4.06 -30.56 -16.43
C ILE A 135 -3.90 -31.91 -17.16
N GLN A 136 -3.16 -31.96 -18.28
CA GLN A 136 -2.89 -33.22 -18.98
C GLN A 136 -2.02 -34.17 -18.15
N GLN A 137 -0.98 -33.65 -17.49
CA GLN A 137 -0.10 -34.46 -16.64
C GLN A 137 -0.82 -35.07 -15.42
N GLN A 138 -1.80 -34.37 -14.84
CA GLN A 138 -2.64 -34.90 -13.76
C GLN A 138 -3.62 -36.00 -14.21
N LYS A 139 -3.79 -36.19 -15.51
CA LYS A 139 -4.73 -37.17 -16.07
C LYS A 139 -4.06 -38.49 -16.44
N ASP A 140 -2.72 -38.50 -16.48
CA ASP A 140 -1.88 -39.66 -16.80
C ASP A 140 -1.27 -40.32 -15.54
N ASP A 141 -1.55 -39.79 -14.34
CA ASP A 141 -1.29 -40.39 -13.01
C ASP A 141 -2.55 -41.07 -12.42
#